data_AF-A0A2E0MH90-F1
#
_entry.id   AF-A0A2E0MH90-F1
#
_cell.length_a   1.000
_cell.length_b   1.000
_cell.length_c   1.000
_cell.angle_alpha   90.00
_cell.angle_beta   90.00
_cell.angle_gamma   90.00
#
_symmetry.space_group_name_H-M   'P 1'
#
loop_
_entity.id
_entity.type
_entity.pdbx_description
1 polymer ?
#
loop_
_entity_poly.entity_id
_entity_poly.type
_entity_poly.pdbx_seq_one_letter_code
_entity_poly.pdbx_strand_id
1 'polypeptide(L)'
;MKNTLIIGATPNKERYAYKAAERLTNLGHQIFLFGIKKGNVCGKPIINDWEEFKNIDTVTLYVGPLRQKDYIDKIISIKPKRVIFNPGTENPEFQSRLSKAGIQYEEACTLVLLSLNKY
;
A
#
# COMPACT_ATOMS: atom_id res chain seq x y z
N MET A 1 -13.11 2.57 8.95
CA MET A 1 -12.82 1.74 7.76
C MET A 1 -12.14 2.59 6.69
N LYS A 2 -11.09 2.06 6.06
CA LYS A 2 -10.27 2.77 5.06
C LYS A 2 -10.06 1.88 3.83
N ASN A 3 -10.26 2.44 2.63
CA ASN A 3 -9.94 1.77 1.37
C ASN A 3 -8.42 1.79 1.17
N THR A 4 -7.82 0.61 1.18
CA THR A 4 -6.36 0.46 1.27
C THR A 4 -5.80 -0.27 0.07
N LEU A 5 -4.95 0.41 -0.71
CA LEU A 5 -4.19 -0.21 -1.80
C LEU A 5 -2.84 -0.71 -1.28
N ILE A 6 -2.60 -2.01 -1.40
CA ILE A 6 -1.36 -2.67 -0.99
C ILE A 6 -0.48 -2.85 -2.23
N ILE A 7 0.64 -2.12 -2.29
CA ILE A 7 1.62 -2.20 -3.38
C ILE A 7 2.71 -3.20 -3.01
N GLY A 8 2.95 -4.18 -3.87
CA GLY A 8 3.84 -5.31 -3.58
C GLY A 8 3.12 -6.48 -2.91
N ALA A 9 1.82 -6.64 -3.19
CA ALA A 9 1.03 -7.77 -2.72
C ALA A 9 1.62 -9.12 -3.18
N THR A 10 1.46 -10.15 -2.35
CA THR A 10 2.04 -11.48 -2.56
C THR A 10 1.20 -12.54 -1.84
N PRO A 11 1.02 -13.75 -2.42
CA PRO A 11 0.35 -14.86 -1.74
C PRO A 11 1.24 -15.57 -0.70
N ASN A 12 2.50 -15.17 -0.56
CA ASN A 12 3.42 -15.76 0.42
C ASN A 12 3.11 -15.26 1.84
N LYS A 13 2.61 -16.17 2.69
CA LYS A 13 2.20 -15.92 4.08
C LYS A 13 3.30 -15.39 5.00
N GLU A 14 4.56 -15.69 4.68
CA GLU A 14 5.70 -15.22 5.49
C GLU A 14 5.97 -13.73 5.32
N ARG A 15 5.49 -13.12 4.22
CA ARG A 15 5.78 -11.72 3.88
C ARG A 15 4.85 -10.76 4.62
N TYR A 16 5.42 -9.64 5.07
CA TYR A 16 4.66 -8.58 5.76
C TYR A 16 3.48 -8.04 4.95
N ALA A 17 3.58 -7.95 3.63
CA ALA A 17 2.47 -7.54 2.77
C ALA A 17 1.24 -8.47 2.91
N TYR A 18 1.46 -9.79 3.03
CA TYR A 18 0.39 -10.75 3.27
C TYR A 18 -0.23 -10.54 4.65
N LYS A 19 0.62 -10.45 5.69
CA LYS A 19 0.19 -10.23 7.08
C LYS A 19 -0.63 -8.94 7.22
N ALA A 20 -0.23 -7.89 6.51
CA ALA A 20 -0.97 -6.63 6.48
C ALA A 20 -2.32 -6.77 5.78
N ALA A 21 -2.39 -7.46 4.64
CA ALA A 21 -3.66 -7.73 3.95
C ALA A 21 -4.65 -8.50 4.84
N GLU A 22 -4.17 -9.52 5.56
CA GLU A 22 -4.96 -10.29 6.51
C GLU A 22 -5.45 -9.42 7.67
N ARG A 23 -4.56 -8.65 8.30
CA ARG A 23 -4.92 -7.79 9.43
C ARG A 23 -5.90 -6.69 9.04
N LEU A 24 -5.69 -6.04 7.89
CA LEU A 24 -6.60 -5.04 7.33
C LEU A 24 -7.98 -5.63 7.08
N THR A 25 -8.04 -6.80 6.45
CA THR A 25 -9.30 -7.49 6.16
C THR A 25 -10.03 -7.86 7.45
N ASN A 26 -9.33 -8.43 8.43
CA ASN A 26 -9.91 -8.83 9.73
C ASN A 26 -10.45 -7.64 10.53
N LEU A 27 -9.89 -6.44 10.33
CA LEU A 27 -10.35 -5.20 10.93
C LEU A 27 -11.40 -4.46 10.07
N GLY A 28 -11.89 -5.08 9.00
CA GLY A 28 -12.98 -4.56 8.17
C GLY A 28 -12.56 -3.52 7.12
N HIS A 29 -11.27 -3.31 6.88
CA HIS A 29 -10.79 -2.42 5.83
C HIS A 29 -10.95 -3.07 4.46
N GLN A 30 -11.46 -2.30 3.48
CA GLN A 30 -11.49 -2.76 2.10
C GLN A 30 -10.08 -2.68 1.51
N ILE A 31 -9.51 -3.85 1.20
CA ILE A 31 -8.20 -3.93 0.54
C ILE A 31 -8.30 -4.07 -0.98
N PHE A 32 -7.31 -3.50 -1.67
CA PHE A 32 -6.99 -3.69 -3.08
C PHE A 32 -5.54 -4.18 -3.17
N LEU A 33 -5.29 -5.22 -3.96
CA LEU A 33 -4.01 -5.91 -3.98
C LEU A 33 -3.34 -5.70 -5.32
N PHE A 34 -2.19 -5.03 -5.32
CA PHE A 34 -1.44 -4.78 -6.55
C PHE A 34 0.01 -5.24 -6.43
N GLY A 35 0.52 -5.91 -7.47
CA GLY A 35 1.91 -6.35 -7.50
C GLY A 35 2.20 -7.29 -8.66
N ILE A 36 3.46 -7.72 -8.79
CA ILE A 36 3.90 -8.58 -9.91
C ILE A 36 3.60 -10.07 -9.70
N LYS A 37 3.17 -10.47 -8.49
CA LYS A 37 2.91 -11.86 -8.16
C LYS A 37 1.48 -12.21 -8.53
N LYS A 38 1.29 -13.35 -9.18
CA LYS A 38 -0.04 -13.92 -9.45
C LYS A 38 -0.56 -14.64 -8.19
N GLY A 39 -1.88 -14.66 -8.02
CA GLY A 39 -2.54 -15.40 -6.95
C GLY A 39 -3.63 -14.60 -6.25
N ASN A 40 -4.11 -15.13 -5.13
CA ASN A 40 -5.15 -14.54 -4.32
C ASN A 40 -4.67 -14.38 -2.86
N VAL A 41 -5.14 -13.33 -2.19
CA VAL A 41 -4.94 -13.10 -0.75
C VAL A 41 -6.27 -12.68 -0.15
N CYS A 42 -6.68 -13.30 0.96
CA CYS A 42 -7.96 -13.00 1.62
C CYS A 42 -9.16 -13.03 0.67
N GLY A 43 -9.19 -13.99 -0.27
CA GLY A 43 -10.26 -14.15 -1.26
C GLY A 43 -10.27 -13.11 -2.39
N LYS A 44 -9.25 -12.25 -2.49
CA LYS A 44 -9.12 -11.21 -3.52
C LYS A 44 -7.94 -11.49 -4.45
N PRO A 45 -8.09 -11.26 -5.77
CA PRO A 45 -7.00 -11.42 -6.71
C PRO A 45 -5.95 -10.33 -6.54
N ILE A 46 -4.70 -10.69 -6.80
CA ILE A 46 -3.63 -9.71 -6.98
C ILE A 46 -3.71 -9.19 -8.41
N ILE A 47 -3.96 -7.90 -8.53
CA ILE A 47 -4.00 -7.17 -9.79
C ILE A 47 -2.55 -6.98 -10.26
N ASN A 48 -2.27 -7.41 -11.48
CA ASN A 48 -0.93 -7.36 -12.06
C ASN A 48 -0.76 -6.20 -13.06
N ASP A 49 -1.85 -5.74 -13.65
CA ASP A 49 -1.88 -4.61 -14.59
C ASP A 49 -2.52 -3.40 -13.90
N TRP A 50 -1.91 -2.22 -14.06
CA TRP A 50 -2.41 -1.04 -13.37
C TRP A 50 -3.78 -0.65 -13.90
N GLU A 51 -4.78 -0.71 -13.03
CA GLU A 51 -6.15 -0.27 -13.30
C GLU A 51 -6.45 1.06 -12.61
N GLU A 52 -7.57 1.68 -12.97
CA GLU A 52 -8.00 2.94 -12.36
C GLU A 52 -8.56 2.68 -10.95
N PHE A 53 -7.69 2.69 -9.94
CA PHE A 53 -8.11 2.61 -8.54
C PHE A 53 -8.84 3.89 -8.11
N LYS A 54 -10.08 3.76 -7.63
CA LYS A 54 -10.92 4.89 -7.19
C LYS A 54 -11.13 4.85 -5.69
N ASN A 55 -11.29 6.03 -5.09
CA ASN A 55 -11.61 6.20 -3.67
C ASN A 55 -10.62 5.49 -2.72
N ILE A 56 -9.32 5.52 -3.05
CA ILE A 56 -8.28 4.99 -2.18
C ILE A 56 -8.00 6.02 -1.07
N ASP A 57 -8.11 5.59 0.18
CA ASP A 57 -7.75 6.42 1.33
C ASP A 57 -6.26 6.30 1.63
N THR A 58 -5.75 5.08 1.69
CA THR A 58 -4.37 4.78 2.07
C THR A 58 -3.71 3.90 1.02
N VAL A 59 -2.50 4.27 0.59
CA VAL A 59 -1.59 3.35 -0.12
C VAL A 59 -0.55 2.87 0.88
N THR A 60 -0.32 1.55 0.97
CA THR A 60 0.72 0.99 1.85
C THR A 60 1.75 0.22 1.03
N LEU A 61 3.03 0.60 1.16
CA LEU A 61 4.11 0.14 0.30
C LEU A 61 4.85 -1.05 0.92
N TYR A 62 5.03 -2.11 0.13
CA TYR A 62 5.89 -3.26 0.42
C TYR A 62 6.90 -3.53 -0.71
N VAL A 63 7.23 -2.47 -1.44
CA VAL A 63 8.23 -2.50 -2.51
C VAL A 63 9.37 -1.56 -2.13
N GLY A 64 10.61 -2.07 -2.20
CA GLY A 64 11.80 -1.27 -1.87
C GLY A 64 12.03 -0.10 -2.85
N PRO A 65 12.75 0.95 -2.44
CA PRO A 65 12.86 2.24 -3.13
C PRO A 65 13.28 2.14 -4.60
N LEU A 66 14.23 1.26 -4.92
CA LEU A 66 14.72 1.07 -6.29
C LEU A 66 13.65 0.64 -7.30
N ARG A 67 12.58 0.01 -6.83
CA ARG A 67 11.47 -0.47 -7.66
C ARG A 67 10.24 0.43 -7.58
N GLN A 68 10.32 1.55 -6.88
CA GLN A 68 9.17 2.45 -6.71
C GLN A 68 8.97 3.42 -7.86
N LYS A 69 10.01 3.68 -8.66
CA LYS A 69 9.99 4.65 -9.75
C LYS A 69 8.76 4.50 -10.65
N ASP A 70 8.40 3.27 -10.98
CA ASP A 70 7.25 2.95 -11.86
C ASP A 70 5.87 3.15 -11.21
N TYR A 71 5.83 3.38 -9.89
CA TYR A 71 4.61 3.58 -9.12
C TYR A 71 4.39 5.03 -8.68
N ILE A 72 5.42 5.88 -8.67
CA ILE A 72 5.32 7.25 -8.13
C ILE A 72 4.19 8.02 -8.81
N ASP A 73 4.24 8.12 -10.15
CA ASP A 73 3.24 8.87 -10.92
C ASP A 73 1.85 8.24 -10.82
N LYS A 74 1.79 6.90 -10.82
CA LYS A 74 0.55 6.13 -10.72
C LYS A 74 -0.14 6.31 -9.37
N ILE A 75 0.61 6.32 -8.29
CA ILE A 75 0.07 6.52 -6.93
C ILE A 75 -0.36 7.98 -6.75
N ILE A 76 0.39 8.94 -7.29
CA ILE A 76 0.01 10.36 -7.21
C ILE A 76 -1.25 10.64 -8.02
N SER A 77 -1.41 10.01 -9.19
CA SER A 77 -2.58 10.25 -10.05
C SER A 77 -3.90 9.81 -9.42
N ILE A 78 -3.88 8.77 -8.58
CA ILE A 78 -5.08 8.30 -7.84
C ILE A 78 -5.37 9.10 -6.57
N LYS A 79 -4.50 10.07 -6.21
CA LYS A 79 -4.68 11.05 -5.11
C LYS A 79 -5.17 10.43 -3.78
N PRO A 80 -4.44 9.47 -3.19
CA PRO A 80 -4.81 8.92 -1.91
C PRO A 80 -4.69 10.00 -0.81
N LYS A 81 -5.36 9.80 0.32
CA LYS A 81 -5.19 10.71 1.47
C LYS A 81 -3.80 10.57 2.08
N ARG A 82 -3.25 9.35 2.12
CA ARG A 82 -1.86 9.13 2.54
C ARG A 82 -1.17 7.96 1.83
N VAL A 83 0.16 7.96 1.93
CA VAL A 83 1.04 6.83 1.60
C VAL A 83 1.83 6.41 2.83
N ILE A 84 1.79 5.12 3.17
CA ILE A 84 2.56 4.51 4.25
C ILE A 84 3.80 3.85 3.65
N PHE A 85 4.96 4.32 4.07
CA PHE A 85 6.25 3.73 3.81
C PHE A 85 6.56 2.75 4.95
N ASN A 86 6.32 1.45 4.74
CA ASN A 86 6.70 0.41 5.71
C ASN A 86 8.23 0.28 5.78
N PRO A 87 8.79 -0.30 6.87
CA PRO A 87 10.23 -0.44 7.04
C PRO A 87 10.92 -1.04 5.80
N GLY A 88 11.93 -0.35 5.29
CA GLY A 88 12.69 -0.73 4.10
C GLY A 88 12.06 -0.30 2.76
N THR A 89 11.05 0.57 2.81
CA THR A 89 10.42 1.16 1.62
C THR A 89 10.60 2.67 1.54
N GLU A 90 11.28 3.29 2.49
CA GLU A 90 11.50 4.73 2.56
C GLU A 90 12.15 5.26 1.27
N ASN A 91 11.65 6.39 0.76
CA ASN A 91 12.12 6.98 -0.48
C ASN A 91 11.95 8.51 -0.48
N PRO A 92 13.02 9.28 -0.20
CA PRO A 92 12.96 10.74 -0.12
C PRO A 92 12.45 11.44 -1.39
N GLU A 93 12.75 10.89 -2.57
CA GLU A 93 12.25 11.43 -3.85
C GLU A 93 10.72 11.30 -3.91
N PHE A 94 10.20 10.11 -3.59
CA PHE A 94 8.76 9.86 -3.61
C PHE A 94 8.04 10.69 -2.56
N GLN A 95 8.61 10.82 -1.36
CA GLN A 95 8.08 11.69 -0.30
C GLN A 95 7.99 13.15 -0.74
N SER A 96 9.05 13.70 -1.35
CA SER A 96 9.04 15.07 -1.90
C SER A 96 7.96 15.25 -2.97
N ARG A 97 7.81 14.27 -3.85
CA ARG A 97 6.76 14.23 -4.89
C ARG A 97 5.35 14.23 -4.27
N LEU A 98 5.13 13.47 -3.20
CA LEU A 98 3.85 13.41 -2.48
C LEU A 98 3.52 14.74 -1.80
N SER A 99 4.49 15.35 -1.11
CA SER A 99 4.30 16.68 -0.49
C SER A 99 3.92 17.75 -1.51
N LYS A 100 4.59 17.78 -2.68
CA LYS A 100 4.27 18.73 -3.77
C LYS A 100 2.87 18.50 -4.33
N ALA A 101 2.37 17.27 -4.29
CA ALA A 101 1.02 16.91 -4.71
C ALA A 101 -0.04 17.09 -3.59
N GLY A 102 0.36 17.54 -2.39
CA GLY A 102 -0.54 17.68 -1.24
C GLY A 102 -1.00 16.35 -0.62
N ILE A 103 -0.28 15.25 -0.89
CA ILE A 103 -0.58 13.92 -0.37
C ILE A 103 0.26 13.68 0.90
N GLN A 104 -0.39 13.26 1.98
CA GLN A 104 0.31 12.95 3.22
C GLN A 104 1.13 11.67 3.09
N TYR A 105 2.20 11.55 3.87
CA TYR A 105 2.90 10.29 4.01
C TYR A 105 3.40 10.07 5.43
N GLU A 106 3.62 8.81 5.77
CA GLU A 106 4.21 8.41 7.04
C GLU A 106 5.19 7.24 6.83
N GLU A 107 6.34 7.31 7.50
CA GLU A 107 7.25 6.17 7.66
C GLU A 107 6.81 5.38 8.89
N ALA A 108 6.10 4.28 8.67
CA ALA A 108 5.46 3.53 9.73
C ALA A 108 5.20 2.08 9.33
N CYS A 109 5.19 1.17 10.31
CA CYS A 109 4.73 -0.19 10.08
C CYS A 109 3.21 -0.25 10.16
N THR A 110 2.56 -0.63 9.05
CA THR A 110 1.10 -0.78 8.97
C THR A 110 0.54 -1.68 10.06
N LEU A 111 1.22 -2.80 10.37
CA LEU A 111 0.78 -3.73 11.42
C LEU A 111 0.82 -3.10 12.81
N VAL A 112 1.80 -2.23 13.08
CA VAL A 112 1.92 -1.50 14.34
C VAL A 112 0.85 -0.42 14.44
N LEU A 113 0.58 0.32 13.36
CA LEU A 113 -0.52 1.30 13.34
C LEU A 113 -1.87 0.63 13.63
N LEU A 114 -2.12 -0.54 13.02
CA LEU A 114 -3.34 -1.34 13.25
C LEU A 114 -3.40 -1.88 14.69
N SER A 115 -2.29 -2.30 15.29
CA SER A 115 -2.29 -2.81 16.68
C SER A 115 -2.51 -1.70 17.71
N LEU A 116 -2.03 -0.49 17.42
CA LEU A 116 -2.19 0.68 18.29
C LEU A 116 -3.52 1.43 18.08
N ASN A 117 -4.38 0.95 17.19
CA ASN A 117 -5.62 1.63 16.78
C ASN A 117 -5.37 3.08 16.28
N LYS A 118 -4.22 3.28 15.62
CA LYS A 118 -3.80 4.56 15.01
C LYS A 118 -3.86 4.52 13.47
N TYR A 119 -4.52 3.50 12.93
CA TYR A 119 -4.66 3.31 11.50
C TYR A 119 -5.84 4.10 10.93
#